data_AF-X1EQ66-F1
#
_entry.id   AF-X1EQ66-F1
#
_cell.length_a   1.000
_cell.length_b   1.000
_cell.length_c   1.000
_cell.angle_alpha   90.00
_cell.angle_beta   90.00
_cell.angle_gamma   90.00
#
_symmetry.space_group_name_H-M   'P 1'
#
loop_
_entity.id
_entity.type
_entity.pdbx_description
1 polymer ?
#
loop_
_entity_poly.entity_id
_entity_poly.type
_entity_poly.pdbx_seq_one_letter_code
_entity_poly.pdbx_strand_id
1 'polypeptide(L)'
;MSAISEKQFWLDEIHHLEEDIGLLTDLIALPELDSKIIKEAIYEIKEVDRRIRGLDAKLLLSDENDIKNCILTIHPGAGGTESCDWAEMLFRMYLRWLQQKQTKSSSNR
;
A
#
# COMPACT_ATOMS: atom_id res chain seq x y z
N MET A 1 8.48 19.44 -3.24
CA MET A 1 7.22 20.02 -3.75
C MET A 1 6.75 21.06 -2.74
N SER A 2 6.13 22.17 -3.16
CA SER A 2 5.52 23.11 -2.20
C SER A 2 4.41 22.41 -1.42
N ALA A 3 4.22 22.71 -0.13
CA ALA A 3 3.15 22.13 0.71
C ALA A 3 1.75 22.29 0.09
N ILE A 4 1.58 23.31 -0.77
CA ILE A 4 0.35 23.54 -1.52
C ILE A 4 0.14 22.49 -2.63
N SER A 5 1.22 22.11 -3.33
CA SER A 5 1.16 21.12 -4.41
C SER A 5 0.81 19.73 -3.90
N GLU A 6 1.26 19.37 -2.70
CA GLU A 6 0.92 18.09 -2.07
C GLU A 6 -0.55 18.06 -1.66
N LYS A 7 -1.05 19.13 -1.03
CA LYS A 7 -2.47 19.24 -0.71
C LYS A 7 -3.36 19.21 -1.96
N GLN A 8 -2.92 19.86 -3.04
CA GLN A 8 -3.64 19.83 -4.32
C GLN A 8 -3.72 18.40 -4.88
N PHE A 9 -2.61 17.66 -4.84
CA PHE A 9 -2.59 16.25 -5.24
C PHE A 9 -3.63 15.41 -4.49
N TRP A 10 -3.70 15.56 -3.15
CA TRP A 10 -4.66 14.82 -2.34
C TRP A 10 -6.11 15.20 -2.65
N LEU A 11 -6.39 16.49 -2.87
CA LEU A 11 -7.73 16.94 -3.27
C LEU A 11 -8.13 16.34 -4.62
N ASP A 12 -7.24 16.35 -5.60
CA ASP A 12 -7.51 15.81 -6.92
C ASP A 12 -7.77 14.28 -6.87
N GLU A 13 -6.97 13.52 -6.12
CA GLU A 13 -7.18 12.07 -5.95
C GLU A 13 -8.50 11.75 -5.25
N ILE A 14 -8.88 12.52 -4.22
CA ILE A 14 -10.16 12.33 -3.52
C ILE A 14 -11.32 12.63 -4.47
N HIS A 15 -11.29 13.75 -5.20
CA HIS A 15 -12.34 14.08 -6.15
C HIS A 15 -12.51 13.01 -7.23
N HIS A 16 -11.41 12.49 -7.78
CA HIS A 16 -11.47 11.40 -8.75
C HIS A 16 -12.07 10.11 -8.17
N LEU A 17 -11.73 9.77 -6.93
CA LEU A 17 -12.34 8.61 -6.26
C LEU A 17 -13.84 8.81 -6.01
N GLU A 18 -14.25 10.02 -5.62
CA GLU A 18 -15.67 10.36 -5.45
C GLU A 18 -16.43 10.25 -6.77
N GLU A 19 -15.85 10.75 -7.88
CA GLU A 19 -16.41 10.61 -9.23
C GLU A 19 -16.56 9.14 -9.62
N ASP A 20 -15.49 8.33 -9.49
CA ASP A 20 -15.50 6.90 -9.83
C ASP A 20 -16.53 6.12 -9.00
N ILE A 21 -16.59 6.37 -7.69
CA ILE A 21 -17.56 5.73 -6.79
C ILE A 21 -18.99 6.16 -7.13
N GLY A 22 -19.19 7.44 -7.47
CA GLY A 22 -20.48 7.96 -7.91
C GLY A 22 -20.98 7.24 -9.16
N LEU A 23 -20.14 7.16 -10.19
CA LEU A 23 -20.45 6.45 -11.43
C LEU A 23 -20.77 4.97 -11.20
N LEU A 24 -20.01 4.29 -10.32
CA LEU A 24 -20.27 2.89 -9.98
C LEU A 24 -21.59 2.72 -9.22
N THR A 25 -21.91 3.66 -8.33
CA THR A 25 -23.18 3.65 -7.58
C THR A 25 -24.35 3.80 -8.54
N ASP A 26 -24.26 4.74 -9.49
CA ASP A 26 -25.29 4.94 -10.52
C ASP A 26 -25.44 3.72 -11.43
N LEU A 27 -24.32 3.09 -11.83
CA LEU A 27 -24.32 1.88 -12.65
C LEU A 27 -25.02 0.72 -11.96
N ILE A 28 -24.78 0.52 -10.66
CA ILE A 28 -25.37 -0.55 -9.86
C ILE A 28 -26.83 -0.24 -9.48
N ALA A 29 -27.26 1.01 -9.57
CA ALA A 29 -28.65 1.41 -9.35
C ALA A 29 -29.55 1.16 -10.58
N LEU A 30 -28.99 0.79 -11.73
CA LEU A 30 -29.77 0.54 -12.95
C LEU A 30 -30.73 -0.65 -12.77
N PRO A 31 -32.00 -0.52 -13.21
CA PRO A 31 -33.02 -1.56 -13.01
C PRO A 31 -32.77 -2.84 -13.82
N GLU A 32 -31.99 -2.77 -14.91
CA GLU A 32 -31.64 -3.90 -15.75
C GLU A 32 -30.12 -4.14 -15.73
N LEU A 33 -29.63 -4.72 -14.64
CA LEU A 33 -28.25 -5.19 -14.52
C LEU A 33 -28.10 -6.57 -15.16
N ASP A 34 -27.30 -6.64 -16.24
CA ASP A 34 -26.91 -7.91 -16.83
C ASP A 34 -25.57 -8.43 -16.27
N SER A 35 -25.27 -9.70 -16.58
CA SER A 35 -24.06 -10.36 -16.10
C SER A 35 -22.74 -9.73 -16.58
N LYS A 36 -22.76 -8.99 -17.69
CA LYS A 36 -21.59 -8.30 -18.23
C LYS A 36 -21.35 -7.01 -17.45
N ILE A 37 -22.40 -6.22 -17.23
CA ILE A 37 -22.35 -4.98 -16.44
C ILE A 37 -21.89 -5.29 -15.01
N ILE A 38 -22.43 -6.33 -14.39
CA ILE A 38 -22.01 -6.74 -13.03
C ILE A 38 -20.52 -7.09 -12.98
N LYS A 39 -19.98 -7.78 -14.00
CA LYS A 39 -18.56 -8.13 -14.05
C LYS A 39 -17.67 -6.91 -14.20
N GLU A 40 -18.09 -5.95 -15.02
CA GLU A 40 -17.40 -4.68 -15.22
C GLU A 40 -17.40 -3.86 -13.93
N ALA A 41 -18.54 -3.73 -13.25
CA ALA A 41 -18.64 -3.07 -11.95
C ALA A 41 -17.72 -3.71 -10.89
N ILE A 42 -17.67 -5.05 -10.82
CA ILE A 42 -16.76 -5.75 -9.89
C ILE A 42 -15.29 -5.46 -10.20
N TYR A 43 -14.92 -5.35 -11.48
CA TYR A 43 -13.56 -5.02 -11.87
C TYR A 43 -13.20 -3.60 -11.45
N GLU A 44 -14.06 -2.63 -11.75
CA GLU A 44 -13.83 -1.23 -11.40
C GLU A 44 -13.79 -1.02 -9.87
N ILE A 45 -14.66 -1.68 -9.11
CA ILE A 45 -14.61 -1.65 -7.63
C ILE A 45 -13.23 -2.13 -7.11
N LYS A 46 -12.65 -3.17 -7.73
CA LYS A 46 -11.32 -3.65 -7.33
C LYS A 46 -10.22 -2.66 -7.68
N GLU A 47 -10.34 -1.93 -8.79
CA GLU A 47 -9.39 -0.88 -9.14
C GLU A 47 -9.50 0.31 -8.18
N VAL A 48 -10.70 0.72 -7.80
CA VAL A 48 -10.94 1.73 -6.76
C VAL A 48 -10.32 1.29 -5.43
N ASP A 49 -10.57 0.05 -4.96
CA ASP A 49 -9.94 -0.49 -3.74
C ASP A 49 -8.41 -0.48 -3.83
N ARG A 50 -7.85 -0.86 -4.99
CA ARG A 50 -6.40 -0.83 -5.21
C ARG A 50 -5.83 0.58 -5.14
N ARG A 51 -6.52 1.58 -5.72
CA ARG A 51 -6.13 3.00 -5.66
C ARG A 51 -6.16 3.51 -4.22
N ILE A 52 -7.23 3.24 -3.48
CA ILE A 52 -7.38 3.64 -2.07
C ILE A 52 -6.23 3.07 -1.24
N ARG A 53 -5.93 1.76 -1.36
CA ARG A 53 -4.78 1.15 -0.65
C ARG A 53 -3.44 1.79 -1.01
N GLY A 54 -3.27 2.21 -2.26
CA GLY A 54 -2.08 2.92 -2.71
C GLY A 54 -1.96 4.31 -2.07
N LEU A 55 -3.07 5.02 -1.94
CA LEU A 55 -3.15 6.29 -1.23
C LEU A 55 -2.90 6.12 0.28
N ASP A 56 -3.50 5.12 0.93
CA ASP A 56 -3.24 4.81 2.34
C ASP A 56 -1.75 4.57 2.60
N ALA A 57 -1.08 3.83 1.73
CA ALA A 57 0.36 3.59 1.84
C ALA A 57 1.17 4.88 1.69
N LYS A 58 0.77 5.78 0.78
CA LYS A 58 1.41 7.10 0.63
C LYS A 58 1.19 7.98 1.85
N LEU A 59 0.00 7.93 2.44
CA LEU A 59 -0.33 8.68 3.66
C LEU A 59 0.46 8.16 4.86
N LEU A 60 0.58 6.84 4.98
CA LEU A 60 1.34 6.20 6.06
C LEU A 60 2.86 6.46 5.94
N LEU A 61 3.36 6.66 4.72
CA LEU A 61 4.78 6.87 4.41
C LEU A 61 5.08 8.31 3.96
N SER A 62 4.37 9.29 4.51
CA SER A 62 4.50 10.71 4.12
C SER A 62 5.53 11.49 4.95
N ASP A 63 6.16 10.89 5.95
CA ASP A 63 7.19 11.57 6.74
C ASP A 63 8.47 11.76 5.91
N GLU A 64 9.20 12.85 6.17
CA GLU A 64 10.49 13.13 5.52
C GLU A 64 11.52 12.01 5.71
N ASN A 65 11.35 11.19 6.75
CA ASN A 65 12.25 10.08 7.06
C ASN A 65 11.86 8.77 6.38
N ASP A 66 10.64 8.62 5.86
CA ASP A 66 10.15 7.36 5.29
C ASP A 66 10.85 6.98 3.97
N ILE A 67 11.42 7.97 3.27
CA ILE A 67 12.20 7.77 2.04
C ILE A 67 13.64 7.31 2.36
N LYS A 68 14.10 7.51 3.59
CA LYS A 68 15.48 7.22 3.98
C LYS A 68 15.65 5.73 4.25
N ASN A 69 16.86 5.22 3.99
CA ASN A 69 17.24 3.89 4.43
C ASN A 69 17.19 3.82 5.95
N CYS A 70 16.68 2.72 6.50
CA CYS A 70 16.73 2.46 7.93
C CYS A 70 17.89 1.55 8.32
N ILE A 71 18.37 1.70 9.55
CA ILE A 71 19.27 0.74 10.19
C ILE A 71 18.42 -0.11 11.12
N LEU A 72 18.38 -1.42 10.88
CA LEU A 72 17.71 -2.37 11.76
C LEU A 72 18.73 -2.98 12.72
N THR A 73 18.52 -2.81 14.02
CA THR A 73 19.32 -3.43 15.08
C THR A 73 18.40 -4.26 15.97
N ILE A 74 18.75 -5.53 16.20
CA ILE A 74 18.00 -6.44 17.05
C ILE A 74 18.86 -6.75 18.27
N HIS A 75 18.38 -6.37 19.45
CA HIS A 75 19.00 -6.70 20.72
C HIS A 75 18.24 -7.82 21.40
N PRO A 76 18.90 -8.92 21.82
CA PRO A 76 18.24 -9.94 22.62
C PRO A 76 17.83 -9.34 23.97
N GLY A 77 16.61 -9.68 24.41
CA GLY A 77 16.08 -9.25 25.70
C GLY A 77 16.67 -10.00 26.89
N ALA A 78 16.11 -9.78 28.08
CA ALA A 78 16.47 -10.53 29.27
C ALA A 78 15.98 -11.99 29.13
N GLY A 79 16.92 -12.94 29.13
CA GLY A 79 16.63 -14.38 28.99
C GLY A 79 17.81 -15.24 28.57
N GLY A 80 19.01 -14.67 28.45
CA GLY A 80 20.23 -15.43 28.17
C GLY A 80 20.19 -16.08 26.79
N THR A 81 20.60 -17.35 26.69
CA THR A 81 20.75 -18.07 25.42
C THR A 81 19.46 -18.13 24.60
N GLU A 82 18.31 -18.38 25.22
CA GLU A 82 17.03 -18.49 24.50
C GLU A 82 16.64 -17.16 23.85
N SER A 83 16.89 -16.03 24.51
CA SER A 83 16.65 -14.71 23.92
C SER A 83 17.60 -14.41 22.76
N CYS A 84 18.84 -14.91 22.81
CA CYS A 84 19.78 -14.82 21.70
C CYS A 84 19.32 -15.65 20.49
N ASP A 85 18.85 -16.87 20.71
CA ASP A 85 18.35 -17.75 19.64
C ASP A 85 17.14 -17.12 18.94
N TRP A 86 16.22 -16.52 19.70
CA TRP A 86 15.08 -15.77 19.15
C TRP A 86 15.50 -14.53 18.37
N ALA A 87 16.46 -13.75 18.88
CA ALA A 87 17.00 -12.60 18.16
C ALA A 87 17.63 -13.03 16.82
N GLU A 88 18.33 -14.16 16.81
CA GLU A 88 18.92 -14.73 15.59
C GLU A 88 17.84 -15.23 14.61
N MET A 89 16.76 -15.82 15.12
CA MET A 89 15.60 -16.19 14.29
C MET A 89 14.96 -14.98 13.61
N LEU A 90 14.73 -13.89 14.36
CA LEU A 90 14.19 -12.65 13.80
C LEU A 90 15.13 -12.01 12.79
N PHE A 91 16.43 -12.02 13.07
CA PHE A 91 17.44 -11.50 12.14
C PHE A 91 17.39 -12.25 10.79
N ARG A 92 17.36 -13.59 10.83
CA ARG A 92 17.23 -14.41 9.61
C ARG A 92 15.91 -14.16 8.87
N MET A 93 14.81 -13.93 9.59
CA MET A 93 13.51 -13.61 8.99
C MET A 93 13.58 -12.30 8.21
N TYR A 94 14.09 -11.23 8.83
CA TYR A 94 14.20 -9.92 8.17
C TYR A 94 15.18 -9.95 7.00
N LEU A 95 16.30 -10.68 7.11
CA LEU A 95 17.22 -10.86 5.98
C LEU A 95 16.54 -11.50 4.77
N ARG A 96 15.77 -12.59 4.96
CA ARG A 96 15.03 -13.24 3.87
C ARG A 96 14.00 -12.30 3.24
N TRP A 97 13.25 -11.57 4.06
CA TRP A 97 12.27 -10.60 3.57
C TRP A 97 12.92 -9.47 2.75
N LEU A 98 14.03 -8.92 3.23
CA LEU A 98 14.80 -7.87 2.52
C LEU A 98 15.33 -8.38 1.17
N GLN A 99 15.87 -9.60 1.13
CA GLN A 99 16.33 -10.23 -0.11
C GLN A 99 15.19 -10.37 -1.13
N GLN A 100 14.02 -10.86 -0.71
CA GLN A 100 12.87 -11.01 -1.60
C GLN A 100 12.32 -9.65 -2.10
N LYS A 101 12.39 -8.60 -1.28
CA LYS A 101 11.99 -7.25 -1.67
C LYS A 101 12.96 -6.62 -2.66
N GLN A 102 14.27 -6.81 -2.51
CA GLN A 102 15.27 -6.29 -3.45
C GLN A 102 15.22 -6.96 -4.82
N THR A 103 14.86 -8.24 -4.91
CA THR A 103 14.74 -8.93 -6.21
C THR A 103 13.57 -8.42 -7.07
N LYS A 104 12.58 -7.76 -6.47
CA LYS A 104 11.43 -7.18 -7.21
C LYS A 104 11.77 -5.86 -7.91
N SER A 105 12.86 -5.19 -7.56
CA SER A 105 13.26 -3.90 -8.15
C SER A 105 14.21 -4.04 -9.35
N SER A 106 14.60 -5.26 -9.73
CA SER A 106 15.63 -5.53 -10.74
C SER A 106 15.10 -6.10 -12.07
N SER A 107 13.80 -5.99 -12.34
CA SER A 107 13.21 -6.36 -13.64
C SER A 107 12.64 -5.13 -14.35
N ASN A 108 13.53 -4.18 -14.66
CA ASN A 108 13.40 -3.23 -15.76
C ASN A 108 14.76 -2.54 -15.92
N ARG A 109 15.64 -3.22 -16.66
CA ARG A 109 16.70 -2.59 -17.45
C ARG A 109 16.53 -3.07 -18.88
#